data_AF-A0A4R6WN70-F1
#
_entry.id   AF-A0A4R6WN70-F1
#
_cell.length_a   1.000
_cell.length_b   1.000
_cell.length_c   1.000
_cell.angle_alpha   90.00
_cell.angle_beta   90.00
_cell.angle_gamma   90.00
#
_symmetry.space_group_name_H-M   'P 1'
#
loop_
_entity.id
_entity.type
_entity.pdbx_description
1 polymer ?
#
loop_
_entity_poly.entity_id
_entity_poly.type
_entity_poly.pdbx_seq_one_letter_code
_entity_poly.pdbx_strand_id
1 'polypeptide(L)'
;MSEKKKTAAAGRLEPVTNVGRQCALYLGLVALLAGGVAFVAPLDRTPAEAMDDTVMPLIGDFIMLPPLGAEEGAKATIATFYVTGDAAREMWDAFPMQPVEDECVGRWSKYGNGMVCYGDNGDGSPAEPPYECTFGIELTTQVLTLAQDC
;
A
#
# COMPACT_ATOMS: atom_id res chain seq x y z
N MET A 1 70.85 -7.71 -9.50
CA MET A 1 70.73 -9.14 -9.86
C MET A 1 69.48 -9.68 -9.17
N SER A 2 68.53 -10.37 -9.77
CA SER A 2 68.26 -10.81 -11.14
C SER A 2 66.76 -11.16 -11.17
N GLU A 3 66.13 -10.98 -12.33
CA GLU A 3 64.72 -11.16 -12.65
C GLU A 3 64.15 -12.56 -12.38
N LYS A 4 62.82 -12.65 -12.18
CA LYS A 4 61.98 -13.46 -13.08
C LYS A 4 60.51 -13.04 -13.09
N LYS A 5 60.13 -12.58 -14.27
CA LYS A 5 58.79 -12.29 -14.80
C LYS A 5 58.09 -13.61 -15.16
N LYS A 6 56.77 -13.71 -14.94
CA LYS A 6 55.87 -14.47 -15.84
C LYS A 6 54.42 -14.02 -15.66
N THR A 7 53.77 -13.93 -16.81
CA THR A 7 52.58 -13.15 -17.15
C THR A 7 51.34 -14.03 -17.25
N ALA A 8 50.17 -13.41 -17.02
CA ALA A 8 48.85 -13.61 -17.67
C ALA A 8 48.18 -15.00 -17.73
N ALA A 9 46.95 -15.03 -17.20
CA ALA A 9 45.72 -15.52 -17.87
C ALA A 9 44.52 -15.13 -16.97
N ALA A 10 43.70 -14.13 -17.28
CA ALA A 10 42.61 -14.23 -18.26
C ALA A 10 41.92 -15.60 -18.26
N GLY A 11 41.39 -16.00 -17.09
CA GLY A 11 40.52 -17.16 -16.92
C GLY A 11 39.12 -16.89 -17.42
N ARG A 12 38.99 -16.86 -18.75
CA ARG A 12 37.86 -17.39 -19.56
C ARG A 12 36.58 -17.69 -18.78
N LEU A 13 35.59 -16.80 -18.91
CA LEU A 13 34.18 -17.14 -18.70
C LEU A 13 33.83 -18.31 -19.63
N GLU A 14 33.66 -19.50 -19.08
CA GLU A 14 33.03 -20.59 -19.81
C GLU A 14 31.57 -20.22 -20.06
N PRO A 15 31.07 -20.30 -21.29
CA PRO A 15 29.66 -20.06 -21.55
C PRO A 15 28.85 -21.14 -20.83
N VAL A 16 27.97 -20.72 -19.92
CA VAL A 16 26.97 -21.56 -19.23
C VAL A 16 26.00 -22.09 -20.28
N THR A 17 26.43 -23.13 -20.99
CA THR A 17 25.64 -23.90 -21.93
C THR A 17 24.81 -24.92 -21.16
N ASN A 18 23.96 -24.44 -20.23
CA ASN A 18 22.98 -25.30 -19.57
C ASN A 18 21.74 -24.58 -19.01
N VAL A 19 21.38 -23.42 -19.57
CA VAL A 19 20.14 -22.71 -19.17
C VAL A 19 18.90 -23.41 -19.73
N GLY A 20 19.00 -24.06 -20.90
CA GLY A 20 17.85 -24.72 -21.56
C GLY A 20 17.29 -25.94 -20.85
N ARG A 21 18.11 -26.70 -20.10
CA ARG A 21 17.66 -27.93 -19.42
C ARG A 21 17.02 -27.66 -18.06
N GLN A 22 17.37 -26.54 -17.43
CA GLN A 22 16.79 -26.13 -16.15
C GLN A 22 15.39 -25.53 -16.33
N CYS A 23 15.14 -24.73 -17.37
CA CYS A 23 13.80 -24.18 -17.64
C CYS A 23 12.75 -25.26 -17.98
N ALA A 24 13.15 -26.35 -18.66
CA ALA A 24 12.25 -27.45 -19.00
C ALA A 24 11.79 -28.26 -17.78
N LEU A 25 12.66 -28.41 -16.77
CA LEU A 25 12.31 -29.13 -15.53
C LEU A 25 11.30 -28.36 -14.69
N TYR A 26 11.40 -27.02 -14.61
CA TYR A 26 10.43 -26.20 -13.88
C TYR A 26 9.07 -26.18 -14.57
N LEU A 27 9.03 -26.07 -15.91
CA LEU A 27 7.76 -26.12 -16.65
C LEU A 27 7.07 -27.49 -16.52
N GLY A 28 7.83 -28.59 -16.53
CA GLY A 28 7.29 -29.93 -16.30
C GLY A 28 6.68 -30.11 -14.91
N LEU A 29 7.30 -29.53 -13.88
CA LEU A 29 6.83 -29.64 -12.49
C LEU A 29 5.58 -28.78 -12.23
N VAL A 30 5.47 -27.60 -12.85
CA VAL A 30 4.25 -26.77 -12.80
C VAL A 30 3.09 -27.46 -13.54
N ALA A 31 3.34 -28.10 -14.69
CA ALA A 31 2.31 -28.84 -15.42
C ALA A 31 1.80 -30.06 -14.63
N LEU A 32 2.67 -30.72 -13.87
CA LEU A 32 2.30 -31.88 -13.04
C LEU A 32 1.54 -31.49 -11.76
N LEU A 33 1.82 -30.31 -11.19
CA LEU A 33 1.04 -29.75 -10.08
C LEU A 33 -0.32 -29.21 -10.55
N ALA A 34 -0.40 -28.64 -11.75
CA ALA A 34 -1.67 -28.19 -12.33
C ALA A 34 -2.61 -29.34 -12.74
N GLY A 35 -2.06 -30.51 -13.08
CA GLY A 35 -2.85 -31.70 -13.44
C GLY A 35 -3.52 -32.42 -12.27
N GLY A 36 -3.15 -32.12 -11.02
CA GLY A 36 -3.60 -32.85 -9.82
C GLY A 36 -4.74 -32.20 -9.03
N VAL A 37 -5.11 -30.94 -9.31
CA VAL A 37 -6.16 -30.18 -8.60
C VAL A 37 -7.30 -29.82 -9.55
N ALA A 38 -7.80 -30.81 -10.29
CA ALA A 38 -8.98 -30.66 -11.15
C ALA A 38 -10.20 -31.44 -10.63
N PHE A 39 -10.23 -31.81 -9.34
CA PHE A 39 -11.39 -32.45 -8.73
C PHE A 39 -11.86 -31.69 -7.49
N VAL A 40 -13.00 -31.02 -7.68
CA VAL A 40 -13.98 -30.54 -6.71
C VAL A 40 -13.65 -29.26 -5.91
N ALA A 41 -13.67 -28.12 -6.59
CA ALA A 41 -14.23 -26.90 -6.01
C ALA A 41 -15.21 -26.32 -7.05
N PRO A 42 -16.48 -26.05 -6.71
CA PRO A 42 -17.29 -25.21 -7.55
C PRO A 42 -16.62 -23.84 -7.53
N LEU A 43 -15.92 -23.49 -8.61
CA LEU A 43 -15.75 -22.09 -8.95
C LEU A 43 -17.16 -21.57 -9.16
N ASP A 44 -17.75 -21.02 -8.10
CA ASP A 44 -18.80 -20.01 -8.21
C ASP A 44 -18.18 -18.86 -8.98
N ARG A 45 -18.19 -19.00 -10.30
CA ARG A 45 -18.07 -17.89 -11.23
C ARG A 45 -19.42 -17.23 -11.27
N THR A 46 -19.88 -16.73 -10.12
CA THR A 46 -20.74 -15.55 -10.18
C THR A 46 -19.87 -14.50 -10.87
N PRO A 47 -20.24 -14.01 -12.07
CA PRO A 47 -19.62 -12.79 -12.56
C PRO A 47 -19.76 -11.79 -11.41
N ALA A 48 -18.70 -11.07 -11.08
CA ALA A 48 -18.85 -9.86 -10.29
C ALA A 48 -19.88 -9.03 -11.07
N GLU A 49 -21.12 -9.02 -10.59
CA GLU A 49 -22.12 -8.14 -11.14
C GLU A 49 -21.49 -6.76 -11.07
N ALA A 50 -21.39 -6.09 -12.22
CA ALA A 50 -21.00 -4.70 -12.24
C ALA A 50 -21.99 -4.02 -11.30
N MET A 51 -21.53 -3.71 -10.08
CA MET A 51 -22.26 -2.83 -9.20
C MET A 51 -22.54 -1.61 -10.08
N ASP A 52 -23.82 -1.26 -10.26
CA ASP A 52 -24.17 0.02 -10.85
C ASP A 52 -23.40 1.05 -10.03
N ASP A 53 -22.29 1.54 -10.58
CA ASP A 53 -21.46 2.55 -9.95
C ASP A 53 -22.39 3.73 -9.76
N THR A 54 -22.93 3.84 -8.55
CA THR A 54 -23.80 4.94 -8.20
C THR A 54 -22.86 6.11 -8.04
N VAL A 55 -22.54 6.75 -9.17
CA VAL A 55 -21.66 7.91 -9.23
C VAL A 55 -22.46 9.07 -8.67
N MET A 56 -22.37 9.23 -7.35
CA MET A 56 -22.83 10.44 -6.70
C MET A 56 -21.74 11.49 -6.83
N PRO A 57 -21.98 12.61 -7.52
CA PRO A 57 -21.01 13.68 -7.58
C PRO A 57 -20.82 14.24 -6.17
N LEU A 58 -19.56 14.26 -5.72
CA LEU A 58 -19.20 14.90 -4.46
C LEU A 58 -19.18 16.42 -4.70
N ILE A 59 -20.30 17.08 -4.41
CA ILE A 59 -20.47 18.53 -4.59
C ILE A 59 -20.40 19.18 -3.22
N GLY A 60 -19.42 20.07 -3.02
CA GLY A 60 -19.25 20.81 -1.78
C GLY A 60 -17.96 21.62 -1.75
N ASP A 61 -17.78 22.35 -0.66
CA ASP A 61 -16.52 23.00 -0.35
C ASP A 61 -15.58 22.00 0.32
N PHE A 62 -14.35 21.89 -0.20
CA PHE A 62 -13.33 20.99 0.34
C PHE A 62 -12.26 21.78 1.08
N ILE A 63 -11.78 21.24 2.19
CA ILE A 63 -10.62 21.78 2.88
C ILE A 63 -9.39 21.46 2.04
N MET A 64 -8.77 22.51 1.50
CA MET A 64 -7.56 22.40 0.68
C MET A 64 -6.33 22.74 1.53
N LEU A 65 -5.35 21.84 1.55
CA LEU A 65 -4.10 22.03 2.28
C LEU A 65 -2.90 22.03 1.30
N PRO A 66 -1.81 22.76 1.62
CA PRO A 66 -0.55 22.59 0.92
C PRO A 66 0.06 21.23 1.25
N PRO A 67 0.97 20.70 0.40
CA PRO A 67 1.72 19.49 0.71
C PRO A 67 2.48 19.57 2.02
N LEU A 68 2.57 18.44 2.72
CA LEU A 68 3.37 18.33 3.95
C LEU A 68 4.83 18.69 3.67
N GLY A 69 5.39 19.54 4.53
CA GLY A 69 6.77 20.05 4.38
C GLY A 69 6.94 21.11 3.28
N ALA A 70 5.86 21.63 2.69
CA ALA A 70 5.95 22.74 1.75
C ALA A 70 6.35 24.06 2.44
N GLU A 71 6.99 24.95 1.69
CA GLU A 71 7.36 26.27 2.20
C GLU A 71 6.13 27.14 2.50
N GLU A 72 6.32 28.14 3.38
CA GLU A 72 5.26 29.08 3.73
C GLU A 72 4.72 29.79 2.48
N GLY A 73 3.40 29.78 2.32
CA GLY A 73 2.73 30.36 1.15
C GLY A 73 2.63 29.43 -0.07
N ALA A 74 3.03 28.16 0.05
CA ALA A 74 2.79 27.16 -0.98
C ALA A 74 1.29 27.04 -1.33
N LYS A 75 1.01 26.73 -2.60
CA LYS A 75 -0.36 26.56 -3.09
C LYS A 75 -1.01 25.34 -2.41
N ALA A 76 -2.23 25.51 -1.94
CA ALA A 76 -3.04 24.40 -1.46
C ALA A 76 -3.50 23.52 -2.64
N THR A 77 -3.09 22.26 -2.62
CA THR A 77 -3.30 21.29 -3.72
C THR A 77 -3.85 19.95 -3.25
N ILE A 78 -3.89 19.71 -1.94
CA ILE A 78 -4.44 18.50 -1.33
C ILE A 78 -5.89 18.75 -0.91
N ALA A 79 -6.83 18.05 -1.55
CA ALA A 79 -8.21 17.99 -1.06
C ALA A 79 -8.29 17.02 0.12
N THR A 80 -8.71 17.51 1.28
CA THR A 80 -8.73 16.75 2.53
C THR A 80 -10.12 16.22 2.83
N PHE A 81 -10.18 14.96 3.29
CA PHE A 81 -11.39 14.26 3.66
C PHE A 81 -11.28 13.75 5.09
N TYR A 82 -12.35 13.99 5.85
CA TYR A 82 -12.53 13.49 7.22
C TYR A 82 -13.73 12.56 7.22
N VAL A 83 -13.52 11.32 7.66
CA VAL A 83 -14.56 10.32 7.83
C VAL A 83 -14.70 10.05 9.31
N THR A 84 -15.92 10.08 9.84
CA THR A 84 -16.20 9.82 11.26
C THR A 84 -17.35 8.81 11.40
N GLY A 85 -17.60 8.36 12.63
CA GLY A 85 -18.73 7.47 12.93
C GLY A 85 -18.51 6.03 12.45
N ASP A 86 -19.59 5.34 12.07
CA ASP A 86 -19.55 3.91 11.74
C ASP A 86 -18.64 3.61 10.53
N ALA A 87 -18.63 4.49 9.51
CA ALA A 87 -17.74 4.33 8.36
C ALA A 87 -16.26 4.40 8.76
N ALA A 88 -15.90 5.32 9.67
CA ALA A 88 -14.52 5.40 10.18
C ALA A 88 -14.15 4.18 11.02
N ARG A 89 -15.11 3.63 11.80
CA ARG A 89 -14.89 2.38 12.55
C ARG A 89 -14.63 1.21 11.60
N GLU A 90 -15.43 1.06 10.56
CA GLU A 90 -15.22 0.00 9.55
C GLU A 90 -13.85 0.13 8.86
N MET A 91 -13.44 1.35 8.53
CA MET A 91 -12.11 1.60 7.98
C MET A 91 -11.00 1.26 8.98
N TRP A 92 -11.13 1.66 10.25
CA TRP A 92 -10.19 1.31 11.31
C TRP A 92 -10.05 -0.21 11.48
N ASP A 93 -11.16 -0.95 11.47
CA ASP A 93 -11.16 -2.41 11.63
C ASP A 93 -10.56 -3.11 10.41
N ALA A 94 -10.75 -2.56 9.21
CA ALA A 94 -10.20 -3.09 7.96
C ALA A 94 -8.69 -2.87 7.81
N PHE A 95 -8.11 -1.89 8.51
CA PHE A 95 -6.68 -1.61 8.44
C PHE A 95 -5.87 -2.78 9.03
N PRO A 96 -4.98 -3.43 8.24
CA PRO A 96 -4.24 -4.63 8.66
C PRO A 96 -3.08 -4.32 9.63
N MET A 97 -2.86 -3.04 9.91
CA MET A 97 -1.74 -2.56 10.72
C MET A 97 -2.11 -2.57 12.20
N GLN A 98 -1.13 -2.83 13.04
CA GLN A 98 -1.32 -2.75 14.48
C GLN A 98 -1.50 -1.28 14.89
N PRO A 99 -2.41 -0.99 15.84
CA PRO A 99 -2.51 0.34 16.43
C PRO A 99 -1.18 0.76 17.05
N VAL A 100 -0.77 1.99 16.79
CA VAL A 100 0.38 2.65 17.41
C VAL A 100 -0.12 3.87 18.16
N GLU A 101 0.44 4.17 19.32
CA GLU A 101 0.09 5.38 20.04
C GLU A 101 0.66 6.59 19.29
N ASP A 102 -0.21 7.51 18.93
CA ASP A 102 0.15 8.79 18.34
C ASP A 102 0.25 9.84 19.46
N GLU A 103 1.48 10.19 19.84
CA GLU A 103 1.76 11.14 20.91
C GLU A 103 1.24 12.55 20.62
N CYS A 104 1.09 12.91 19.35
CA CYS A 104 0.67 14.24 18.96
C CYS A 104 -0.83 14.46 19.18
N VAL A 105 -1.64 13.44 18.89
CA VAL A 105 -3.10 13.49 19.09
C VAL A 105 -3.52 12.85 20.41
N GLY A 106 -2.64 12.07 21.05
CA GLY A 106 -2.93 11.32 22.28
C GLY A 106 -3.89 10.16 22.05
N ARG A 107 -3.90 9.58 20.84
CA ARG A 107 -4.85 8.54 20.40
C ARG A 107 -4.13 7.37 19.76
N TRP A 108 -4.77 6.21 19.75
CA TRP A 108 -4.32 5.09 18.93
C TRP A 108 -4.54 5.42 17.46
N SER A 109 -3.49 5.29 16.65
CA SER A 109 -3.52 5.50 15.21
C SER A 109 -3.14 4.24 14.43
N LYS A 110 -3.70 4.11 13.22
CA LYS A 110 -3.26 3.16 12.20
C LYS A 110 -2.99 3.95 10.92
N TYR A 111 -1.75 3.89 10.45
CA TYR A 111 -1.32 4.63 9.26
C TYR A 111 -0.94 3.71 8.11
N GLY A 112 -1.52 3.90 6.93
CA GLY A 112 -1.05 3.25 5.70
C GLY A 112 -1.75 3.73 4.44
N ASN A 113 -1.08 3.53 3.30
CA ASN A 113 -1.53 3.96 1.97
C ASN A 113 -1.93 5.45 1.89
N GLY A 114 -1.28 6.33 2.66
CA GLY A 114 -1.61 7.77 2.64
C GLY A 114 -2.89 8.12 3.41
N MET A 115 -3.35 7.25 4.30
CA MET A 115 -4.48 7.50 5.19
C MET A 115 -4.08 7.19 6.63
N VAL A 116 -4.60 7.98 7.56
CA VAL A 116 -4.50 7.72 9.00
C VAL A 116 -5.90 7.55 9.56
N CYS A 117 -6.09 6.52 10.37
CA CYS A 117 -7.29 6.35 11.17
C CYS A 117 -6.92 6.43 12.64
N TYR A 118 -7.78 7.04 13.44
CA TYR A 118 -7.67 7.19 14.89
C TYR A 118 -8.81 6.43 15.57
N GLY A 119 -8.48 5.75 16.66
CA GLY A 119 -9.42 5.06 17.54
C GLY A 119 -9.52 5.75 18.89
N ASP A 120 -9.64 4.95 19.95
CA ASP A 120 -9.67 5.42 21.34
C ASP A 120 -8.40 6.20 21.72
N ASN A 121 -8.45 6.90 22.86
CA ASN A 121 -7.28 7.60 23.40
C ASN A 121 -6.17 6.61 23.77
N GLY A 122 -4.92 7.08 23.82
CA GLY A 122 -3.75 6.24 24.16
C GLY A 122 -3.88 5.54 25.53
N ASP A 123 -4.61 6.15 26.46
CA ASP A 123 -4.94 5.57 27.78
C ASP A 123 -6.09 4.53 27.76
N GLY A 124 -6.66 4.26 26.59
CA GLY A 124 -7.77 3.34 26.37
C GLY A 124 -9.15 3.91 26.71
N SER A 125 -9.26 5.20 27.03
CA SER A 125 -10.55 5.86 27.21
C SER A 125 -11.20 6.19 25.85
N PRO A 126 -12.55 6.23 25.77
CA PRO A 126 -13.24 6.59 24.52
C PRO A 126 -12.89 8.00 24.06
N ALA A 127 -12.62 8.15 22.76
CA ALA A 127 -12.46 9.46 22.12
C ALA A 127 -13.83 10.03 21.66
N GLU A 128 -13.92 11.34 21.45
CA GLU A 128 -15.04 11.98 20.75
C GLU A 128 -14.54 12.83 19.55
N PRO A 129 -14.85 12.45 18.30
CA PRO A 129 -15.53 11.21 17.90
C PRO A 129 -14.65 9.97 18.15
N PRO A 130 -15.24 8.80 18.48
CA PRO A 130 -14.48 7.61 18.87
C PRO A 130 -13.61 7.06 17.74
N TYR A 131 -14.08 7.19 16.50
CA TYR A 131 -13.33 6.82 15.30
C TYR A 131 -13.33 7.95 14.29
N GLU A 132 -12.16 8.21 13.73
CA GLU A 132 -11.93 9.21 12.71
C GLU A 132 -10.86 8.73 11.72
N CYS A 133 -11.09 8.83 10.42
CA CYS A 133 -10.07 8.60 9.41
C CYS A 133 -9.87 9.85 8.57
N THR A 134 -8.62 10.18 8.28
CA THR A 134 -8.24 11.33 7.46
C THR A 134 -7.35 10.88 6.32
N PHE A 135 -7.60 11.46 5.15
CA PHE A 135 -6.77 11.29 3.97
C PHE A 135 -6.92 12.50 3.07
N GLY A 136 -5.93 12.69 2.21
CA GLY A 136 -5.86 13.75 1.23
C GLY A 136 -5.70 13.19 -0.18
N ILE A 137 -6.24 13.89 -1.17
CA ILE A 137 -5.97 13.63 -2.57
C ILE A 137 -5.19 14.82 -3.12
N GLU A 138 -3.94 14.59 -3.52
CA GLU A 138 -3.15 15.61 -4.20
C GLU A 138 -3.67 15.78 -5.62
N LEU A 139 -4.32 16.91 -5.91
CA LEU A 139 -5.05 17.11 -7.16
C LEU A 139 -4.13 17.24 -8.38
N THR A 140 -2.86 17.59 -8.18
CA THR A 140 -1.91 17.70 -9.30
C THR A 140 -1.35 16.36 -9.76
N THR A 141 -1.25 15.38 -8.86
CA THR A 141 -0.67 14.06 -9.14
C THR A 141 -1.69 12.92 -9.05
N GLN A 142 -2.88 13.21 -8.52
CA GLN A 142 -4.00 12.28 -8.31
C GLN A 142 -3.64 11.09 -7.41
N VAL A 143 -2.73 11.32 -6.44
CA VAL A 143 -2.33 10.30 -5.46
C VAL A 143 -2.98 10.54 -4.10
N LEU A 144 -3.26 9.44 -3.41
CA LEU A 144 -3.66 9.46 -2.01
C LEU A 144 -2.44 9.85 -1.15
N THR A 145 -2.63 10.78 -0.23
CA THR A 145 -1.58 11.31 0.64
C THR A 145 -2.15 11.61 2.01
N LEU A 146 -1.29 11.65 3.04
CA LEU A 146 -1.70 12.22 4.31
C LEU A 146 -2.11 13.67 4.11
N ALA A 147 -3.25 14.02 4.68
CA ALA A 147 -3.74 15.39 4.67
C ALA A 147 -2.98 16.27 5.66
N GLN A 148 -2.63 15.69 6.81
CA GLN A 148 -1.93 16.33 7.90
C GLN A 148 -0.93 15.33 8.47
N ASP A 149 0.27 15.80 8.74
CA ASP A 149 1.17 15.24 9.74
C ASP A 149 1.04 16.19 10.92
N CYS A 150 1.00 15.67 12.13
CA CYS A 150 0.82 16.50 13.31
C CYS A 150 1.83 17.66 13.40
#